data_AF-A0A9E4Y3K8-F1
#
_entry.id   AF-A0A9E4Y3K8-F1
#
_cell.length_a   1.000
_cell.length_b   1.000
_cell.length_c   1.000
_cell.angle_alpha   90.00
_cell.angle_beta   90.00
_cell.angle_gamma   90.00
#
_symmetry.space_group_name_H-M   'P 1'
#
loop_
_entity.id
_entity.type
_entity.pdbx_description
1 polymer ?
#
loop_
_entity_poly.entity_id
_entity_poly.type
_entity_poly.pdbx_seq_one_letter_code
_entity_poly.pdbx_strand_id
1 'polypeptide(L)'
;MPMQQPAGFEEFWNEVGEELSGVPVAPEVEPIPMRTTDFADMYGVRITSVGPYRLFGYLSIPRGASSASGKRTFPAIYYAPKNGSVLETIPQGTSVFIRERYVTFSIACRGMRNSDKPYAAMYPGQLTDGLESLRSYVYRGIAADAVRGLDFLVSRPEVDKTKIVAWGNDI
;
A
#
# COMPACT_ATOMS: atom_id res chain seq x y z
N MET A 1 23.13 -3.92 22.70
CA MET A 1 24.17 -3.80 21.66
C MET A 1 23.62 -2.94 20.55
N PRO A 2 24.31 -1.88 20.07
CA PRO A 2 23.89 -1.23 18.83
C PRO A 2 23.93 -2.28 17.71
N MET A 3 22.84 -2.43 16.96
CA MET A 3 22.82 -3.32 15.80
C MET A 3 23.79 -2.75 14.76
N GLN A 4 24.81 -3.52 14.42
CA GLN A 4 25.68 -3.18 13.30
C GLN A 4 24.96 -3.55 12.01
N GLN A 5 24.76 -2.55 11.16
CA GLN A 5 24.14 -2.73 9.85
C GLN A 5 25.03 -3.64 8.98
N PRO A 6 24.46 -4.60 8.21
CA PRO A 6 25.23 -5.41 7.28
C PRO A 6 25.95 -4.54 6.25
N ALA A 7 27.10 -5.03 5.76
CA ALA A 7 27.78 -4.40 4.64
C ALA A 7 26.86 -4.34 3.40
N GLY A 8 26.85 -3.20 2.70
CA GLY A 8 26.06 -3.04 1.46
C GLY A 8 24.56 -2.74 1.67
N PHE A 9 24.11 -2.53 2.92
CA PHE A 9 22.69 -2.35 3.22
C PHE A 9 22.07 -1.11 2.56
N GLU A 10 22.77 0.03 2.57
CA GLU A 10 22.26 1.25 1.94
C GLU A 10 22.22 1.11 0.42
N GLU A 11 23.29 0.58 -0.17
CA GLU A 11 23.38 0.31 -1.59
C GLU A 11 22.26 -0.63 -2.05
N PHE A 12 21.97 -1.68 -1.28
CA PHE A 12 20.87 -2.60 -1.57
C PHE A 12 19.51 -1.88 -1.64
N TRP A 13 19.19 -1.02 -0.66
CA TRP A 13 17.91 -0.31 -0.65
C TRP A 13 17.85 0.81 -1.68
N ASN A 14 18.97 1.47 -1.97
CA ASN A 14 19.06 2.44 -3.06
C ASN A 14 18.79 1.77 -4.42
N GLU A 15 19.36 0.59 -4.69
CA GLU A 15 19.07 -0.20 -5.90
C GLU A 15 17.56 -0.55 -6.01
N VAL A 16 16.92 -0.93 -4.89
CA VAL A 16 15.47 -1.20 -4.87
C VAL A 16 14.67 0.06 -5.18
N GLY A 17 15.05 1.20 -4.60
CA GLY A 17 14.42 2.49 -4.86
C GLY A 17 14.57 2.95 -6.31
N GLU A 18 15.77 2.80 -6.88
CA GLU A 18 16.06 3.10 -8.29
C GLU A 18 15.23 2.23 -9.23
N GLU A 19 15.22 0.91 -9.02
CA GLU A 19 14.38 -0.02 -9.79
C GLU A 19 12.92 0.38 -9.72
N LEU A 20 12.40 0.66 -8.51
CA LEU A 20 11.02 1.08 -8.32
C LEU A 20 10.75 2.40 -9.06
N SER A 21 11.62 3.40 -8.95
CA SER A 21 11.44 4.70 -9.61
C SER A 21 11.35 4.60 -11.14
N GLY A 22 12.02 3.61 -11.73
CA GLY A 22 11.98 3.34 -13.17
C GLY A 22 10.67 2.71 -13.66
N VAL A 23 9.83 2.19 -12.76
CA VAL A 23 8.55 1.56 -13.09
C VAL A 23 7.41 2.56 -12.89
N PRO A 24 6.60 2.89 -13.91
CA PRO A 24 5.46 3.77 -13.74
C PRO A 24 4.41 3.15 -12.80
N VAL A 25 3.79 3.97 -11.94
CA VAL A 25 2.72 3.51 -11.03
C VAL A 25 1.53 2.93 -11.80
N ALA A 26 1.22 3.53 -12.95
CA ALA A 26 0.12 3.15 -13.86
C ALA A 26 -1.21 2.87 -13.13
N PRO A 27 -1.74 3.81 -12.34
CA PRO A 27 -2.90 3.53 -11.49
C PRO A 27 -4.18 3.34 -12.31
N GLU A 28 -4.94 2.30 -11.98
CA GLU A 28 -6.34 2.14 -12.37
C GLU A 28 -7.20 2.27 -11.11
N VAL A 29 -8.21 3.12 -11.15
CA VAL A 29 -9.05 3.43 -9.99
C VAL A 29 -10.52 3.24 -10.40
N GLU A 30 -11.18 2.25 -9.81
CA GLU A 30 -12.55 1.86 -10.12
C GLU A 30 -13.46 2.06 -8.90
N PRO A 31 -14.62 2.71 -9.03
CA PRO A 31 -15.55 2.88 -7.91
C PRO A 31 -16.11 1.53 -7.45
N ILE A 32 -16.37 1.41 -6.14
CA ILE A 32 -17.07 0.29 -5.53
C ILE A 32 -18.36 0.83 -4.89
N PRO A 33 -19.47 0.92 -5.66
CA PRO A 33 -20.73 1.50 -5.18
C PRO A 33 -21.25 0.82 -3.90
N MET A 34 -21.12 -0.50 -3.81
CA MET A 34 -21.59 -1.29 -2.66
C MET A 34 -20.88 -0.95 -1.33
N ARG A 35 -19.71 -0.29 -1.37
CA ARG A 35 -18.94 0.11 -0.17
C ARG A 35 -18.84 1.62 0.00
N THR A 36 -19.46 2.37 -0.90
CA THR A 36 -19.60 3.82 -0.83
C THR A 36 -20.72 4.16 0.15
N THR A 37 -20.52 5.18 0.97
CA THR A 37 -21.47 5.64 1.99
C THR A 37 -21.79 7.12 1.77
N ASP A 38 -22.73 7.67 2.52
CA ASP A 38 -23.08 9.10 2.46
C ASP A 38 -21.91 10.02 2.81
N PHE A 39 -20.92 9.52 3.57
CA PHE A 39 -19.77 10.28 4.05
C PHE A 39 -18.44 9.89 3.38
N ALA A 40 -18.36 8.83 2.56
CA ALA A 40 -17.11 8.43 1.92
C ALA A 40 -17.31 7.60 0.65
N ASP A 41 -16.55 7.93 -0.39
CA ASP A 41 -16.45 7.14 -1.61
C ASP A 41 -15.45 5.99 -1.42
N MET A 42 -15.71 4.83 -2.02
CA MET A 42 -14.80 3.68 -2.00
C MET A 42 -14.39 3.31 -3.42
N TYR A 43 -13.10 2.99 -3.60
CA TYR A 43 -12.51 2.60 -4.86
C TYR A 43 -11.65 1.34 -4.69
N GLY A 44 -11.68 0.48 -5.70
CA GLY A 44 -10.64 -0.50 -5.95
C GLY A 44 -9.54 0.15 -6.76
N VAL A 45 -8.30 -0.07 -6.36
CA VAL A 45 -7.12 0.49 -7.00
C VAL A 45 -6.24 -0.65 -7.48
N ARG A 46 -5.71 -0.55 -8.70
CA ARG A 46 -4.59 -1.37 -9.15
C ARG A 46 -3.38 -0.50 -9.44
N ILE A 47 -2.21 -0.90 -8.96
CA ILE A 47 -0.92 -0.23 -9.21
C ILE A 47 0.16 -1.24 -9.57
N THR A 48 1.13 -0.83 -10.39
CA THR A 48 2.26 -1.68 -10.78
C THR A 48 3.37 -1.47 -9.77
N SER A 49 4.18 -2.50 -9.49
CA SER A 49 5.37 -2.41 -8.63
C SER A 49 6.57 -3.08 -9.32
N VAL A 50 7.69 -3.24 -8.61
CA VAL A 50 8.87 -3.96 -9.13
C VAL A 50 8.52 -5.38 -9.58
N GLY A 51 9.14 -5.80 -10.67
CA GLY A 51 8.84 -7.07 -11.35
C GLY A 51 7.45 -7.08 -12.03
N PRO A 52 6.88 -8.27 -12.28
CA PRO A 52 5.64 -8.42 -13.04
C PRO A 52 4.36 -8.19 -12.21
N TYR A 53 4.46 -7.57 -11.02
CA TYR A 53 3.37 -7.52 -10.06
C TYR A 53 2.43 -6.32 -10.30
N ARG A 54 1.14 -6.64 -10.35
CA ARG A 54 0.03 -5.69 -10.32
C ARG A 54 -0.69 -5.84 -8.99
N LEU A 55 -0.49 -4.88 -8.10
CA LEU A 55 -1.02 -4.87 -6.74
C LEU A 55 -2.42 -4.30 -6.72
N PHE A 56 -3.26 -4.84 -5.84
CA PHE A 56 -4.59 -4.33 -5.55
C PHE A 56 -4.63 -3.58 -4.22
N GLY A 57 -5.47 -2.54 -4.13
CA GLY A 57 -5.73 -1.80 -2.91
C GLY A 57 -7.16 -1.27 -2.82
N TYR A 58 -7.58 -0.90 -1.61
CA TYR A 58 -8.82 -0.18 -1.36
C TYR A 58 -8.52 1.26 -0.97
N LEU A 59 -9.06 2.21 -1.72
CA LEU A 59 -8.96 3.64 -1.43
C LEU A 59 -10.33 4.17 -0.99
N SER A 60 -10.40 4.78 0.20
CA SER A 60 -11.57 5.51 0.65
C SER A 60 -11.27 7.00 0.69
N ILE A 61 -12.19 7.82 0.18
CA ILE A 61 -12.06 9.28 0.17
C ILE A 61 -13.28 9.89 0.88
N PRO A 62 -13.10 10.66 1.97
CA PRO A 62 -14.23 11.29 2.65
C PRO A 62 -14.95 12.29 1.76
N ARG A 63 -16.26 12.42 1.93
CA ARG A 63 -17.09 13.43 1.26
C ARG A 63 -17.08 14.72 2.07
N GLY A 64 -16.96 15.86 1.39
CA GLY A 64 -16.83 17.18 2.02
C GLY A 64 -15.45 17.81 1.83
N ALA A 65 -15.23 18.97 2.45
CA ALA A 65 -13.93 19.65 2.47
C ALA A 65 -13.31 19.49 3.87
N SER A 66 -11.97 19.49 3.97
CA SER A 66 -11.30 19.50 5.29
C SER A 66 -10.16 20.50 5.46
N SER A 67 -9.81 21.26 4.40
CA SER A 67 -8.90 22.41 4.56
C SER A 67 -9.65 23.69 4.90
N ALA A 68 -8.94 24.62 5.54
CA ALA A 68 -9.43 25.99 5.78
C ALA A 68 -9.76 26.75 4.47
N SER A 69 -9.17 26.33 3.34
CA SER A 69 -9.41 26.87 2.01
C SER A 69 -10.62 26.26 1.28
N GLY A 70 -11.38 25.37 1.94
CA GLY A 70 -12.55 24.70 1.36
C GLY A 70 -12.20 23.63 0.32
N LYS A 71 -10.93 23.23 0.20
CA LYS A 71 -10.51 22.14 -0.70
C LYS A 71 -10.79 20.78 -0.05
N ARG A 72 -11.11 19.81 -0.91
CA ARG A 72 -11.28 18.39 -0.55
C ARG A 72 -9.91 17.72 -0.39
N THR A 73 -9.12 18.21 0.56
CA THR A 73 -7.85 17.59 0.98
C THR A 73 -8.00 17.10 2.40
N PHE A 74 -7.55 15.89 2.73
CA PHE A 74 -7.68 15.27 4.06
C PHE A 74 -6.35 14.67 4.54
N PRO A 75 -6.13 14.56 5.87
CA PRO A 75 -5.09 13.66 6.37
C PRO A 75 -5.33 12.23 5.88
N ALA A 76 -4.26 11.45 5.75
CA ALA A 76 -4.33 10.09 5.24
C ALA A 76 -3.78 9.05 6.21
N ILE A 77 -4.42 7.88 6.23
CA ILE A 77 -3.92 6.67 6.86
C ILE A 77 -3.59 5.67 5.77
N TYR A 78 -2.30 5.36 5.65
CA TYR A 78 -1.79 4.35 4.77
C TYR A 78 -1.64 3.03 5.52
N TYR A 79 -2.46 2.04 5.19
CA TYR A 79 -2.35 0.70 5.73
C TYR A 79 -1.40 -0.11 4.83
N ALA A 80 -0.17 -0.26 5.31
CA ALA A 80 0.91 -0.94 4.60
C ALA A 80 0.58 -2.43 4.36
N PRO A 81 1.25 -3.09 3.39
CA PRO A 81 1.06 -4.51 3.15
C PRO A 81 1.19 -5.33 4.44
N LYS A 82 0.30 -6.31 4.61
CA LYS A 82 0.35 -7.30 5.68
C LYS A 82 0.37 -8.71 5.10
N ASN A 83 0.92 -9.66 5.83
CA ASN A 83 0.78 -11.07 5.47
C ASN A 83 -0.66 -11.56 5.75
N GLY A 84 -1.30 -12.19 4.76
CA GLY A 84 -2.67 -12.69 4.90
C GLY A 84 -3.21 -13.26 3.58
N SER A 85 -4.48 -13.69 3.58
CA SER A 85 -5.11 -14.22 2.36
C SER A 85 -5.89 -13.16 1.57
N VAL A 86 -6.59 -12.27 2.26
CA VAL A 86 -7.46 -11.26 1.67
C VAL A 86 -7.20 -9.89 2.27
N LEU A 87 -7.32 -8.86 1.44
CA LEU A 87 -7.22 -7.47 1.87
C LEU A 87 -8.56 -6.98 2.43
N GLU A 88 -8.49 -6.25 3.54
CA GLU A 88 -9.63 -5.56 4.13
C GLU A 88 -9.63 -4.09 3.70
N THR A 89 -10.81 -3.45 3.67
CA THR A 89 -10.88 -2.00 3.37
C THR A 89 -10.19 -1.15 4.42
N ILE A 90 -10.37 -1.53 5.69
CA ILE A 90 -9.67 -0.99 6.87
C ILE A 90 -9.40 -2.17 7.82
N PRO A 91 -8.39 -2.11 8.70
CA PRO A 91 -8.07 -3.20 9.60
C PRO A 91 -9.22 -3.55 10.56
N GLN A 92 -9.40 -4.84 10.85
CA GLN A 92 -10.37 -5.30 11.85
C GLN A 92 -10.19 -4.58 13.19
N GLY A 93 -11.29 -4.21 13.83
CA GLY A 93 -11.30 -3.43 15.08
C GLY A 93 -11.19 -1.92 14.88
N THR A 94 -10.91 -1.44 13.66
CA THR A 94 -10.98 -0.01 13.34
C THR A 94 -12.41 0.41 13.04
N SER A 95 -12.84 1.53 13.63
CA SER A 95 -14.17 2.11 13.35
C SER A 95 -14.31 2.51 11.88
N VAL A 96 -15.40 2.12 11.24
CA VAL A 96 -15.71 2.52 9.85
C VAL A 96 -15.83 4.04 9.68
N PHE A 97 -16.19 4.76 10.75
CA PHE A 97 -16.30 6.22 10.75
C PHE A 97 -14.96 6.94 10.59
N ILE A 98 -13.83 6.24 10.69
CA ILE A 98 -12.51 6.83 10.36
C ILE A 98 -12.48 7.38 8.92
N ARG A 99 -13.22 6.74 8.01
CA ARG A 99 -13.34 7.12 6.59
C ARG A 99 -14.07 8.45 6.37
N GLU A 100 -14.73 9.01 7.39
CA GLU A 100 -15.33 10.35 7.33
C GLU A 100 -14.27 11.47 7.47
N ARG A 101 -13.11 11.15 8.05
CA ARG A 101 -12.11 12.15 8.44
C ARG A 101 -10.78 11.98 7.70
N TYR A 102 -10.49 10.76 7.27
CA TYR A 102 -9.21 10.41 6.66
C TYR A 102 -9.42 9.78 5.29
N VAL A 103 -8.54 10.12 4.35
CA VAL A 103 -8.29 9.22 3.22
C VAL A 103 -7.69 7.94 3.79
N THR A 104 -8.27 6.80 3.49
CA THR A 104 -7.69 5.50 3.88
C THR A 104 -7.24 4.75 2.65
N PHE A 105 -6.02 4.25 2.64
CA PHE A 105 -5.53 3.39 1.57
C PHE A 105 -4.93 2.12 2.14
N SER A 106 -5.57 0.98 1.87
CA SER A 106 -5.06 -0.35 2.19
C SER A 106 -4.52 -0.99 0.94
N ILE A 107 -3.33 -1.58 1.00
CA ILE A 107 -2.74 -2.28 -0.14
C ILE A 107 -2.50 -3.75 0.20
N ALA A 108 -2.80 -4.64 -0.74
CA ALA A 108 -2.56 -6.06 -0.61
C ALA A 108 -1.07 -6.35 -0.80
N CYS A 109 -0.53 -7.25 0.03
CA CYS A 109 0.78 -7.83 -0.22
C CYS A 109 0.76 -8.62 -1.54
N ARG A 110 1.88 -8.64 -2.26
CA ARG A 110 2.06 -9.52 -3.42
C ARG A 110 1.76 -10.96 -3.04
N GLY A 111 1.07 -11.69 -3.91
CA GLY A 111 0.66 -13.07 -3.65
C GLY A 111 -0.67 -13.23 -2.91
N MET A 112 -1.23 -12.17 -2.33
CA MET A 112 -2.59 -12.18 -1.78
C MET A 112 -3.64 -12.11 -2.90
N ARG A 113 -4.90 -12.47 -2.61
CA ARG A 113 -6.01 -12.35 -3.55
C ARG A 113 -6.05 -10.96 -4.22
N ASN A 114 -6.19 -10.92 -5.54
CA ASN A 114 -6.13 -9.74 -6.42
C ASN A 114 -4.74 -9.13 -6.65
N SER A 115 -3.73 -9.57 -5.90
CA SER A 115 -2.29 -9.32 -6.11
C SER A 115 -1.53 -10.62 -6.37
N ASP A 116 -2.24 -11.67 -6.79
CA ASP A 116 -1.82 -13.07 -6.91
C ASP A 116 -1.33 -13.43 -8.32
N LYS A 117 -0.99 -12.42 -9.12
CA LYS A 117 -0.41 -12.58 -10.46
C LYS A 117 0.94 -11.88 -10.53
N PRO A 118 1.98 -12.57 -11.03
CA PRO A 118 1.95 -13.91 -11.64
C PRO A 118 1.97 -15.08 -10.63
N TYR A 119 2.11 -14.80 -9.34
CA TYR A 119 2.29 -15.81 -8.30
C TYR A 119 1.24 -15.64 -7.19
N ALA A 120 0.57 -16.74 -6.85
CA ALA A 120 -0.30 -16.83 -5.69
C ALA A 120 0.50 -17.45 -4.53
N ALA A 121 0.65 -16.70 -3.45
CA ALA A 121 1.49 -17.14 -2.34
C ALA A 121 0.81 -18.27 -1.54
N MET A 122 1.61 -19.25 -1.12
CA MET A 122 1.17 -20.23 -0.14
C MET A 122 1.03 -19.56 1.23
N TYR A 123 -0.11 -19.78 1.90
CA TYR A 123 -0.32 -19.30 3.26
C TYR A 123 -0.70 -20.46 4.21
N PRO A 124 0.09 -20.71 5.27
CA PRO A 124 1.41 -20.12 5.54
C PRO A 124 2.49 -20.65 4.58
N GLY A 125 3.52 -19.85 4.26
CA GLY A 125 4.63 -20.32 3.40
C GLY A 125 5.49 -19.24 2.74
N GLN A 126 4.90 -18.08 2.42
CA GLN A 126 5.59 -17.01 1.68
C GLN A 126 6.92 -16.54 2.32
N LEU A 127 7.05 -16.60 3.65
CA LEU A 127 8.21 -16.08 4.38
C LEU A 127 9.55 -16.66 3.92
N THR A 128 9.57 -17.86 3.34
CA THR A 128 10.79 -18.52 2.89
C THR A 128 11.05 -18.41 1.38
N ASP A 129 10.18 -17.73 0.65
CA ASP A 129 10.28 -17.62 -0.81
C ASP A 129 11.51 -16.79 -1.20
N GLY A 130 12.43 -17.42 -1.94
CA GLY A 130 13.62 -16.76 -2.47
C GLY A 130 14.75 -16.55 -1.46
N LEU A 131 14.78 -17.28 -0.34
CA LEU A 131 15.80 -17.11 0.71
C LEU A 131 17.25 -17.35 0.24
N GLU A 132 17.44 -18.04 -0.88
CA GLU A 132 18.76 -18.32 -1.45
C GLU A 132 19.51 -17.07 -1.95
N SER A 133 18.83 -15.95 -2.17
CA SER A 133 19.46 -14.71 -2.62
C SER A 133 18.70 -13.47 -2.17
N LEU A 134 19.44 -12.42 -1.78
CA LEU A 134 18.87 -11.11 -1.46
C LEU A 134 18.03 -10.52 -2.61
N ARG A 135 18.34 -10.90 -3.87
CA ARG A 135 17.62 -10.41 -5.06
C ARG A 135 16.30 -11.14 -5.30
N SER A 136 16.20 -12.43 -4.94
CA SER A 136 14.98 -13.24 -5.10
C SER A 136 14.09 -13.25 -3.87
N TYR A 137 14.62 -12.90 -2.69
CA TYR A 137 13.88 -12.93 -1.44
C TYR A 137 12.63 -12.04 -1.48
N VAL A 138 11.48 -12.63 -1.16
CA VAL A 138 10.17 -12.00 -1.36
C VAL A 138 10.01 -10.65 -0.67
N TYR A 139 10.63 -10.48 0.51
CA TYR A 139 10.53 -9.27 1.32
C TYR A 139 11.23 -8.05 0.69
N ARG A 140 12.20 -8.27 -0.20
CA ARG A 140 12.73 -7.19 -1.04
C ARG A 140 11.60 -6.54 -1.84
N GLY A 141 10.76 -7.37 -2.44
CA GLY A 141 9.61 -6.95 -3.22
C GLY A 141 8.48 -6.36 -2.35
N ILE A 142 8.19 -6.97 -1.20
CA ILE A 142 7.14 -6.48 -0.28
C ILE A 142 7.50 -5.07 0.24
N ALA A 143 8.77 -4.84 0.58
CA ALA A 143 9.23 -3.50 0.97
C ALA A 143 9.06 -2.49 -0.17
N ALA A 144 9.40 -2.86 -1.41
CA ALA A 144 9.17 -2.01 -2.57
C ALA A 144 7.67 -1.74 -2.80
N ASP A 145 6.80 -2.74 -2.61
CA ASP A 145 5.35 -2.60 -2.70
C ASP A 145 4.79 -1.63 -1.66
N ALA A 146 5.35 -1.67 -0.43
CA ALA A 146 4.98 -0.74 0.63
C ALA A 146 5.32 0.71 0.26
N VAL A 147 6.48 0.95 -0.36
CA VAL A 147 6.86 2.28 -0.87
C VAL A 147 5.96 2.67 -2.05
N ARG A 148 5.71 1.77 -2.99
CA ARG A 148 4.85 2.00 -4.16
C ARG A 148 3.42 2.40 -3.78
N GLY A 149 2.85 1.79 -2.76
CA GLY A 149 1.53 2.18 -2.26
C GLY A 149 1.52 3.62 -1.71
N LEU A 150 2.60 4.04 -1.06
CA LEU A 150 2.76 5.43 -0.61
C LEU A 150 2.93 6.38 -1.81
N ASP A 151 3.71 6.02 -2.83
CA ASP A 151 3.86 6.82 -4.07
C ASP A 151 2.50 7.12 -4.71
N PHE A 152 1.66 6.09 -4.83
CA PHE A 152 0.29 6.26 -5.31
C PHE A 152 -0.51 7.20 -4.41
N LEU A 153 -0.46 7.00 -3.09
CA LEU A 153 -1.23 7.81 -2.14
C LEU A 153 -0.83 9.30 -2.19
N VAL A 154 0.47 9.61 -2.23
CA VAL A 154 0.95 11.02 -2.30
C VAL A 154 0.69 11.69 -3.64
N SER A 155 0.38 10.91 -4.69
CA SER A 155 -0.05 11.44 -5.98
C SER A 155 -1.50 11.96 -5.96
N ARG A 156 -2.29 11.55 -4.96
CA ARG A 156 -3.72 11.89 -4.87
C ARG A 156 -3.92 13.37 -4.50
N PRO A 157 -4.72 14.13 -5.28
CA PRO A 157 -5.04 15.51 -4.94
C PRO A 157 -5.86 15.63 -3.66
N GLU A 158 -6.53 14.56 -3.23
CA GLU A 158 -7.35 14.53 -2.03
C GLU A 158 -6.55 14.37 -0.73
N VAL A 159 -5.23 14.16 -0.82
CA VAL A 159 -4.35 13.89 0.33
C VAL A 159 -3.60 15.16 0.73
N ASP A 160 -3.71 15.55 2.00
CA ASP A 160 -2.81 16.50 2.65
C ASP A 160 -1.45 15.82 2.90
N LYS A 161 -0.49 16.10 2.01
CA LYS A 161 0.84 15.47 2.00
C LYS A 161 1.67 15.75 3.27
N THR A 162 1.26 16.71 4.09
CA THR A 162 1.90 17.01 5.37
C THR A 162 1.36 16.17 6.52
N LYS A 163 0.29 15.39 6.29
CA LYS A 163 -0.45 14.64 7.31
C LYS A 163 -0.76 13.21 6.87
N ILE A 164 0.29 12.43 6.67
CA ILE A 164 0.19 11.01 6.32
C ILE A 164 0.75 10.18 7.48
N VAL A 165 -0.02 9.19 7.91
CA VAL A 165 0.44 8.16 8.86
C VAL A 165 0.47 6.83 8.14
N ALA A 166 1.59 6.11 8.24
CA ALA A 166 1.66 4.70 7.90
C ALA A 166 1.30 3.85 9.12
N TRP A 167 0.48 2.82 8.90
CA TRP A 167 0.06 1.88 9.93
C TRP A 167 0.15 0.45 9.40
N GLY A 168 0.70 -0.44 10.20
CA GLY A 168 0.82 -1.86 9.90
C GLY A 168 1.24 -2.62 11.16
N ASN A 169 0.82 -3.87 11.24
CA ASN A 169 1.07 -4.74 12.39
C ASN A 169 1.87 -6.00 12.03
N ASP A 170 1.85 -6.41 10.75
CA ASP A 170 2.42 -7.68 10.26
C ASP A 170 3.21 -7.50 8.96
N ILE A 171 4.03 -6.44 8.85
CA ILE A 171 4.94 -6.30 7.70
C ILE A 171 6.05 -7.34 7.82
#